data_AF-A0A0R3SI68-F1
#
_entry.id   AF-A0A0R3SI68-F1
#
_cell.length_a   1.000
_cell.length_b   1.000
_cell.length_c   1.000
_cell.angle_alpha   90.00
_cell.angle_beta   90.00
_cell.angle_gamma   90.00
#
_symmetry.space_group_name_H-M   'P 1'
#
loop_
_entity.id
_entity.type
_entity.pdbx_description
1 polymer ?
#
loop_
_entity_poly.entity_id
_entity_poly.type
_entity_poly.pdbx_seq_one_letter_code
_entity_poly.pdbx_strand_id
1 'polypeptide(L)'
;MFIATAASSQPSSASVKGERSDSIATLSTTTGNPYSVTPIGVSSSYYPPPPPTYHSTSSSWTDTSIYDQQSTLSYTNEQISCICDVLQQSGDYSRLKQFVENVGEAANNNESLLSAKATLAFNEGRFTEMYAILESHVFSPSLHQRLQNLWMQAHYTEEERVKGRPLGAVAKYRVRRKFPLPRTIWDGEETSYCFKEKSRAILRDWYTHRNAYPSPREKRELSELTGLTTTQVSNWFKNRRQRDRASETRTSDNSFR
;
A
#
# COMPACT_ATOMS: atom_id res chain seq x y z
N MET A 1 17.77 45.33 46.64
CA MET A 1 16.50 46.08 46.57
C MET A 1 15.73 45.46 45.40
N PHE A 2 14.65 44.67 45.61
CA PHE A 2 13.29 45.08 46.03
C PHE A 2 12.73 46.18 45.10
N ILE A 3 11.55 46.10 44.47
CA ILE A 3 10.27 45.38 44.72
C ILE A 3 9.77 44.72 43.39
N ALA A 4 9.06 43.58 43.25
CA ALA A 4 8.41 42.59 44.15
C ALA A 4 6.85 42.63 44.33
N THR A 5 6.07 42.51 43.24
CA THR A 5 4.61 42.17 43.23
C THR A 5 4.27 41.29 42.02
N ALA A 6 3.88 40.01 42.19
CA ALA A 6 2.54 39.49 42.53
C ALA A 6 1.51 39.60 41.37
N ALA A 7 0.59 38.67 41.08
CA ALA A 7 0.36 37.25 41.30
C ALA A 7 -1.13 37.00 40.98
N SER A 8 -1.47 36.05 40.10
CA SER A 8 -2.81 35.41 40.01
C SER A 8 -2.68 34.23 39.04
N SER A 9 -2.55 32.98 39.51
CA SER A 9 -3.61 32.11 40.04
C SER A 9 -4.58 31.62 38.95
N GLN A 10 -4.54 30.30 38.72
CA GLN A 10 -5.57 29.59 37.94
C GLN A 10 -6.91 29.57 38.70
N PRO A 11 -7.98 29.07 38.05
CA PRO A 11 -8.40 27.74 38.48
C PRO A 11 -8.60 26.74 37.33
N SER A 12 -8.48 25.46 37.71
CA SER A 12 -8.87 24.30 36.90
C SER A 12 -10.39 24.14 36.89
N SER A 13 -10.94 23.62 35.78
CA SER A 13 -12.30 23.07 35.76
C SER A 13 -12.39 21.88 34.81
N ALA A 14 -12.15 20.68 35.33
CA ALA A 14 -12.70 19.47 34.74
C ALA A 14 -14.23 19.46 34.95
N SER A 15 -14.99 18.94 33.98
CA SER A 15 -16.38 18.58 34.21
C SER A 15 -16.70 17.26 33.51
N VAL A 16 -17.07 16.27 34.33
CA VAL A 16 -17.63 14.97 33.98
C VAL A 16 -18.94 14.88 34.76
N LYS A 17 -20.06 14.49 34.11
CA LYS A 17 -21.13 13.59 34.63
C LYS A 17 -22.44 13.63 33.81
N GLY A 18 -23.23 12.56 33.95
CA GLY A 18 -24.56 12.36 33.33
C GLY A 18 -24.46 11.46 32.08
N GLU A 19 -24.50 10.13 32.12
CA GLU A 19 -25.26 9.18 32.97
C GLU A 19 -26.79 9.31 32.90
N ARG A 20 -27.40 8.39 32.13
CA ARG A 20 -28.59 7.54 32.40
C ARG A 20 -28.98 6.84 31.09
N SER A 21 -28.73 5.54 30.93
CA SER A 21 -29.53 4.40 31.42
C SER A 21 -30.92 4.32 30.79
N ASP A 22 -31.17 3.27 30.00
CA ASP A 22 -32.15 2.26 30.40
C ASP A 22 -31.95 0.93 29.67
N SER A 23 -32.58 -0.11 30.20
CA SER A 23 -32.17 -1.51 30.06
C SER A 23 -33.18 -2.36 29.29
N ILE A 24 -32.66 -3.46 28.71
CA ILE A 24 -33.29 -4.80 28.61
C ILE A 24 -34.77 -4.86 28.17
N ALA A 25 -34.97 -5.46 26.99
CA ALA A 25 -36.19 -6.22 26.69
C ALA A 25 -35.82 -7.59 26.10
N THR A 26 -35.60 -8.56 26.97
CA THR A 26 -35.56 -9.99 26.64
C THR A 26 -36.97 -10.45 26.25
N LEU A 27 -37.12 -11.24 25.18
CA LEU A 27 -38.25 -12.17 25.05
C LEU A 27 -37.87 -13.35 24.15
N SER A 28 -37.61 -14.50 24.79
CA SER A 28 -37.54 -15.80 24.13
C SER A 28 -38.93 -16.42 24.12
N THR A 29 -39.43 -16.86 22.97
CA THR A 29 -40.71 -17.57 22.89
C THR A 29 -40.49 -19.07 23.05
N THR A 30 -40.91 -19.60 24.20
CA THR A 30 -40.96 -21.04 24.47
C THR A 30 -42.40 -21.55 24.34
N THR A 31 -42.57 -22.59 23.52
CA THR A 31 -43.64 -23.58 23.60
C THR A 31 -42.94 -24.93 23.40
N GLY A 32 -43.03 -25.93 24.29
CA GLY A 32 -44.24 -26.43 24.96
C GLY A 32 -44.92 -27.42 23.98
N ASN A 33 -45.21 -28.69 24.30
CA ASN A 33 -45.26 -29.37 25.60
C ASN A 33 -45.04 -30.92 25.40
N PRO A 34 -45.51 -31.90 26.20
CA PRO A 34 -44.58 -32.80 26.89
C PRO A 34 -44.90 -34.32 26.76
N TYR A 35 -44.43 -35.09 27.75
CA TYR A 35 -44.73 -36.48 28.13
C TYR A 35 -43.70 -37.57 27.78
N SER A 36 -43.23 -38.19 28.86
CA SER A 36 -42.44 -39.41 28.98
C SER A 36 -43.29 -40.68 28.80
N VAL A 37 -42.66 -41.81 28.42
CA VAL A 37 -42.77 -43.15 29.07
C VAL A 37 -41.77 -44.11 28.38
N THR A 38 -41.33 -45.14 29.12
CA THR A 38 -40.33 -46.15 28.73
C THR A 38 -40.98 -47.43 28.11
N PRO A 39 -40.33 -48.62 28.13
CA PRO A 39 -39.64 -49.22 26.98
C PRO A 39 -40.35 -50.47 26.42
N ILE A 40 -39.83 -51.07 25.34
CA ILE A 40 -39.79 -52.53 25.05
C ILE A 40 -38.90 -52.74 23.82
N GLY A 41 -38.07 -53.79 23.82
CA GLY A 41 -37.15 -54.10 22.72
C GLY A 41 -37.65 -55.21 21.79
N VAL A 42 -37.10 -55.27 20.59
CA VAL A 42 -37.09 -56.48 19.74
C VAL A 42 -35.68 -56.65 19.17
N SER A 43 -35.23 -57.91 19.14
CA SER A 43 -33.91 -58.31 18.65
C SER A 43 -33.81 -58.23 17.12
N SER A 44 -32.66 -57.82 16.58
CA SER A 44 -32.24 -58.24 15.25
C SER A 44 -30.71 -58.26 15.12
N SER A 45 -30.16 -59.45 14.92
CA SER A 45 -28.73 -59.71 14.76
C SER A 45 -28.31 -59.58 13.31
N TYR A 46 -27.36 -58.70 13.01
CA TYR A 46 -26.62 -58.71 11.73
C TYR A 46 -25.12 -58.61 11.97
N TYR A 47 -24.39 -59.62 11.48
CA TYR A 47 -22.94 -59.70 11.49
C TYR A 47 -22.32 -58.82 10.39
N PRO A 48 -21.19 -58.14 10.64
CA PRO A 48 -20.39 -57.51 9.59
C PRO A 48 -19.48 -58.56 8.89
N PRO A 49 -19.25 -58.44 7.57
CA PRO A 49 -18.27 -59.28 6.87
C PRO A 49 -16.82 -58.82 7.12
N PRO A 50 -15.83 -59.73 7.19
CA PRO A 50 -14.42 -59.39 7.37
C PRO A 50 -13.75 -58.91 6.06
N PRO A 51 -12.66 -58.12 6.15
CA PRO A 51 -11.94 -57.61 4.98
C PRO A 51 -11.04 -58.67 4.32
N PRO A 52 -10.79 -58.59 2.99
CA PRO A 52 -9.88 -59.50 2.31
C PRO A 52 -8.41 -59.19 2.63
N THR A 53 -7.66 -60.22 3.00
CA THR A 53 -6.20 -60.16 3.23
C THR A 53 -5.44 -60.16 1.92
N TYR A 54 -4.66 -59.12 1.66
CA TYR A 54 -3.73 -59.09 0.53
C TYR A 54 -2.44 -59.85 0.86
N HIS A 55 -2.10 -60.84 0.04
CA HIS A 55 -0.85 -61.58 0.17
C HIS A 55 0.32 -60.74 -0.34
N SER A 56 1.39 -60.64 0.45
CA SER A 56 2.64 -60.04 0.01
C SER A 56 3.39 -61.00 -0.91
N THR A 57 3.56 -60.62 -2.17
CA THR A 57 4.50 -61.28 -3.10
C THR A 57 5.71 -60.38 -3.31
N SER A 58 6.87 -60.85 -2.87
CA SER A 58 8.16 -60.21 -3.11
C SER A 58 8.65 -60.47 -4.53
N SER A 59 8.83 -59.40 -5.31
CA SER A 59 9.65 -59.42 -6.54
C SER A 59 10.58 -58.22 -6.52
N SER A 60 11.88 -58.48 -6.41
CA SER A 60 12.93 -57.48 -6.59
C SER A 60 13.51 -57.54 -8.00
N TRP A 61 14.19 -56.45 -8.38
CA TRP A 61 15.05 -56.30 -9.56
C TRP A 61 14.36 -56.11 -10.91
N THR A 62 14.18 -54.85 -11.29
CA THR A 62 14.88 -54.30 -12.46
C THR A 62 15.20 -52.83 -12.21
N ASP A 63 16.45 -52.45 -12.49
CA ASP A 63 16.97 -51.09 -12.40
C ASP A 63 16.74 -50.36 -13.73
N THR A 64 15.99 -49.25 -13.69
CA THR A 64 15.88 -48.31 -14.82
C THR A 64 15.56 -46.89 -14.32
N SER A 65 16.55 -46.18 -13.80
CA SER A 65 16.70 -44.70 -13.88
C SER A 65 15.44 -43.79 -14.03
N ILE A 66 14.43 -43.87 -13.14
CA ILE A 66 13.32 -42.89 -13.07
C ILE A 66 13.63 -41.79 -12.05
N TYR A 67 14.69 -41.01 -12.29
CA TYR A 67 14.99 -39.77 -11.55
C TYR A 67 15.60 -38.67 -12.44
N ASP A 68 15.07 -38.50 -13.64
CA ASP A 68 15.22 -37.26 -14.41
C ASP A 68 13.95 -36.91 -15.21
N GLN A 69 12.80 -37.02 -14.54
CA GLN A 69 11.62 -36.26 -14.95
C GLN A 69 11.54 -35.02 -14.07
N GLN A 70 12.29 -33.99 -14.45
CA GLN A 70 11.89 -32.63 -14.16
C GLN A 70 10.59 -32.37 -14.94
N SER A 71 9.47 -32.75 -14.32
CA SER A 71 8.15 -32.70 -14.90
C SER A 71 7.76 -31.25 -15.15
N THR A 72 7.96 -30.81 -16.40
CA THR A 72 7.45 -29.54 -16.92
C THR A 72 5.92 -29.62 -16.94
N LEU A 73 5.32 -29.38 -15.78
CA LEU A 73 3.87 -29.31 -15.61
C LEU A 73 3.37 -28.17 -16.51
N SER A 74 2.75 -28.56 -17.63
CA SER A 74 2.17 -27.67 -18.63
C SER A 74 0.92 -27.01 -18.04
N TYR A 75 1.11 -25.95 -17.25
CA TYR A 75 0.03 -25.10 -16.76
C TYR A 75 -0.52 -24.20 -17.88
N THR A 76 -1.84 -23.96 -17.88
CA THR A 76 -2.44 -22.93 -18.75
C THR A 76 -2.15 -21.53 -18.20
N ASN A 77 -2.30 -20.48 -19.02
CA ASN A 77 -2.08 -19.10 -18.57
C ASN A 77 -3.01 -18.71 -17.40
N GLU A 78 -4.25 -19.19 -17.41
CA GLU A 78 -5.26 -18.94 -16.39
C GLU A 78 -4.89 -19.63 -15.08
N GLN A 79 -4.34 -20.86 -15.16
CA GLN A 79 -3.81 -21.59 -14.01
C GLN A 79 -2.59 -20.87 -13.41
N ILE A 80 -1.65 -20.43 -14.26
CA ILE A 80 -0.47 -19.65 -13.84
C ILE A 80 -0.90 -18.36 -13.13
N SER A 81 -1.85 -17.62 -13.71
CA SER A 81 -2.38 -16.40 -13.11
C SER A 81 -3.04 -16.65 -11.76
N CYS A 82 -3.94 -17.64 -11.68
CA CYS A 82 -4.61 -18.02 -10.43
C CYS A 82 -3.60 -18.41 -9.33
N ILE A 83 -2.62 -19.27 -9.65
CA ILE A 83 -1.59 -19.70 -8.69
C ILE A 83 -0.72 -18.51 -8.24
N CYS A 84 -0.28 -17.66 -9.17
CA CYS A 84 0.52 -16.47 -8.85
C CYS A 84 -0.24 -15.50 -7.93
N ASP A 85 -1.53 -15.27 -8.16
CA ASP A 85 -2.31 -14.34 -7.34
C ASP A 85 -2.68 -14.92 -5.97
N VAL A 86 -2.95 -16.22 -5.86
CA VAL A 86 -3.18 -16.90 -4.57
C VAL A 86 -1.91 -16.89 -3.71
N LEU A 87 -0.75 -17.23 -4.28
CA LEU A 87 0.53 -17.26 -3.56
C LEU A 87 1.02 -15.85 -3.16
N GLN A 88 0.74 -14.82 -3.97
CA GLN A 88 1.00 -13.43 -3.57
C GLN A 88 0.06 -12.96 -2.45
N GLN A 89 -1.20 -13.40 -2.42
CA GLN A 89 -2.15 -13.06 -1.35
C GLN A 89 -1.86 -13.78 -0.03
N SER A 90 -1.38 -15.03 -0.08
CA SER A 90 -1.00 -15.77 1.14
C SER A 90 0.32 -15.31 1.76
N GLY A 91 1.14 -14.56 1.02
CA GLY A 91 2.49 -14.16 1.43
C GLY A 91 3.52 -15.29 1.41
N ASP A 92 3.19 -16.44 0.81
CA ASP A 92 4.10 -17.59 0.70
C ASP A 92 5.08 -17.41 -0.48
N TYR A 93 6.02 -16.48 -0.30
CA TYR A 93 7.01 -16.12 -1.31
C TYR A 93 7.99 -17.26 -1.61
N SER A 94 8.20 -18.19 -0.66
CA SER A 94 9.03 -19.38 -0.87
C SER A 94 8.40 -20.33 -1.90
N ARG A 95 7.09 -20.64 -1.76
CA ARG A 95 6.38 -21.42 -2.78
C ARG A 95 6.20 -20.66 -4.08
N LEU A 96 5.98 -19.34 -4.02
CA LEU A 96 5.91 -18.51 -5.23
C LEU A 96 7.19 -18.57 -6.05
N LYS A 97 8.36 -18.51 -5.38
CA LYS A 97 9.66 -18.65 -6.05
C LYS A 97 9.81 -19.99 -6.75
N GLN A 98 9.59 -21.09 -6.03
CA GLN A 98 9.67 -22.44 -6.60
C GLN A 98 8.71 -22.63 -7.78
N PHE A 99 7.49 -22.07 -7.70
CA PHE A 99 6.53 -22.11 -8.81
C PHE A 99 7.02 -21.33 -10.03
N VAL A 100 7.52 -20.11 -9.83
CA VAL A 100 8.06 -19.26 -10.90
C VAL A 100 9.27 -19.90 -11.59
N GLU A 101 10.16 -20.53 -10.82
CA GLU A 101 11.32 -21.28 -11.34
C GLU A 101 10.88 -22.51 -12.16
N ASN A 102 9.86 -23.25 -11.70
CA ASN A 102 9.31 -24.42 -12.41
C ASN A 102 8.56 -24.07 -13.69
N VAL A 103 7.90 -22.90 -13.76
CA VAL A 103 7.23 -22.41 -14.98
C VAL A 103 8.23 -21.89 -16.02
N GLY A 104 9.39 -21.40 -15.57
CA GLY A 104 10.50 -20.98 -16.43
C GLY A 104 10.13 -19.82 -17.38
N GLU A 105 10.59 -19.92 -18.64
CA GLU A 105 10.36 -18.92 -19.68
C GLU A 105 9.06 -19.13 -20.49
N ALA A 106 8.43 -20.31 -20.37
CA ALA A 106 7.30 -20.72 -21.20
C ALA A 106 6.07 -19.80 -21.12
N ALA A 107 5.97 -19.00 -20.05
CA ALA A 107 4.90 -18.04 -19.83
C ALA A 107 5.43 -16.61 -19.56
N ASN A 108 6.57 -16.22 -20.15
CA ASN A 108 7.13 -14.87 -19.98
C ASN A 108 6.20 -13.72 -20.40
N ASN A 109 5.18 -13.97 -21.23
CA ASN A 109 4.17 -12.97 -21.61
C ASN A 109 2.98 -12.88 -20.62
N ASN A 110 2.94 -13.70 -19.57
CA ASN A 110 1.84 -13.71 -18.60
C ASN A 110 2.05 -12.59 -17.57
N GLU A 111 1.15 -11.60 -17.56
CA GLU A 111 1.23 -10.44 -16.65
C GLU A 111 1.26 -10.82 -15.16
N SER A 112 0.52 -11.87 -14.75
CA SER A 112 0.53 -12.34 -13.36
C SER A 112 1.87 -12.97 -12.98
N LEU A 113 2.52 -13.69 -13.90
CA LEU A 113 3.86 -14.25 -13.70
C LEU A 113 4.91 -13.15 -13.63
N LEU A 114 4.84 -12.13 -14.50
CA LEU A 114 5.72 -10.96 -14.47
C LEU A 114 5.52 -10.16 -13.16
N SER A 115 4.28 -9.97 -12.73
CA SER A 115 3.94 -9.38 -11.43
C SER A 115 4.53 -10.20 -10.27
N ALA A 116 4.47 -11.53 -10.32
CA ALA A 116 5.07 -12.39 -9.32
C ALA A 116 6.61 -12.29 -9.30
N LYS A 117 7.26 -12.32 -10.47
CA LYS A 117 8.72 -12.11 -10.62
C LYS A 117 9.14 -10.77 -10.01
N ALA A 118 8.42 -9.68 -10.27
CA ALA A 118 8.67 -8.38 -9.65
C ALA A 118 8.49 -8.39 -8.13
N THR A 119 7.42 -9.00 -7.61
CA THR A 119 7.19 -9.15 -6.16
C THR A 119 8.30 -9.94 -5.47
N LEU A 120 8.81 -11.02 -6.09
CA LEU A 120 9.95 -11.78 -5.58
C LEU A 120 11.24 -10.96 -5.58
N ALA A 121 11.55 -10.27 -6.68
CA ALA A 121 12.72 -9.40 -6.77
C ALA A 121 12.71 -8.28 -5.70
N PHE A 122 11.54 -7.72 -5.38
CA PHE A 122 11.37 -6.78 -4.26
C PHE A 122 11.71 -7.41 -2.91
N ASN A 123 11.14 -8.57 -2.59
CA ASN A 123 11.36 -9.26 -1.31
C ASN A 123 12.82 -9.70 -1.11
N GLU A 124 13.51 -10.06 -2.20
CA GLU A 124 14.93 -10.44 -2.19
C GLU A 124 15.88 -9.23 -2.29
N GLY A 125 15.34 -7.99 -2.26
CA GLY A 125 16.11 -6.74 -2.29
C GLY A 125 16.75 -6.41 -3.64
N ARG A 126 16.43 -7.16 -4.72
CA ARG A 126 16.90 -6.92 -6.08
C ARG A 126 16.04 -5.87 -6.79
N PHE A 127 16.04 -4.66 -6.25
CA PHE A 127 15.21 -3.56 -6.79
C PHE A 127 15.50 -3.26 -8.27
N THR A 128 16.74 -3.36 -8.73
CA THR A 128 17.11 -3.18 -10.16
C THR A 128 16.39 -4.14 -11.11
N GLU A 129 16.27 -5.42 -10.72
CA GLU A 129 15.53 -6.43 -11.51
C GLU A 129 14.03 -6.12 -11.51
N MET A 130 13.49 -5.78 -10.33
CA MET A 130 12.09 -5.35 -10.20
C MET A 130 11.77 -4.14 -11.09
N TYR A 131 12.62 -3.10 -11.09
CA TYR A 131 12.46 -1.94 -11.97
C TYR A 131 12.49 -2.34 -13.44
N ALA A 132 13.46 -3.16 -13.86
CA ALA A 132 13.57 -3.62 -15.24
C ALA A 132 12.32 -4.38 -15.72
N ILE A 133 11.72 -5.25 -14.88
CA ILE A 133 10.46 -5.95 -15.20
C ILE A 133 9.32 -4.94 -15.38
N LEU A 134 9.17 -4.00 -14.44
CA LEU A 134 8.08 -3.03 -14.45
C LEU A 134 8.21 -1.98 -15.57
N GLU A 135 9.41 -1.66 -16.04
CA GLU A 135 9.64 -0.72 -17.15
C GLU A 135 9.54 -1.36 -18.54
N SER A 136 9.72 -2.68 -18.66
CA SER A 136 9.80 -3.38 -19.95
C SER A 136 8.47 -3.97 -20.46
N HIS A 137 7.52 -4.26 -19.56
CA HIS A 137 6.26 -4.91 -19.91
C HIS A 137 5.07 -4.01 -19.57
N VAL A 138 4.11 -3.87 -20.49
CA VAL A 138 2.85 -3.17 -20.22
C VAL A 138 1.93 -4.11 -19.44
N PHE A 139 1.28 -3.60 -18.38
CA PHE A 139 0.35 -4.35 -17.56
C PHE A 139 -1.08 -3.84 -17.73
N SER A 140 -2.06 -4.69 -17.47
CA SER A 140 -3.48 -4.35 -17.40
C SER A 140 -3.81 -3.44 -16.20
N PRO A 141 -4.81 -2.54 -16.31
CA PRO A 141 -5.16 -1.59 -15.25
C PRO A 141 -5.54 -2.22 -13.90
N SER A 142 -6.01 -3.48 -13.89
CA SER A 142 -6.30 -4.24 -12.66
C SER A 142 -5.05 -4.47 -11.80
N LEU A 143 -3.87 -4.60 -12.42
CA LEU A 143 -2.60 -4.80 -11.74
C LEU A 143 -1.90 -3.47 -11.37
N HIS A 144 -2.22 -2.37 -12.05
CA HIS A 144 -1.54 -1.07 -11.88
C HIS A 144 -1.43 -0.66 -10.41
N GLN A 145 -2.53 -0.66 -9.66
CA GLN A 145 -2.49 -0.21 -8.26
C GLN A 145 -1.55 -1.05 -7.38
N ARG A 146 -1.42 -2.35 -7.63
CA ARG A 146 -0.48 -3.24 -6.93
C ARG A 146 0.96 -2.91 -7.30
N LEU A 147 1.25 -2.78 -8.59
CA LEU A 147 2.60 -2.54 -9.11
C LEU A 147 3.11 -1.12 -8.82
N GLN A 148 2.24 -0.11 -8.84
CA GLN A 148 2.56 1.26 -8.43
C GLN A 148 2.94 1.34 -6.95
N ASN A 149 2.25 0.59 -6.09
CA ASN A 149 2.60 0.48 -4.67
C ASN A 149 3.96 -0.19 -4.49
N LEU A 150 4.22 -1.29 -5.22
CA LEU A 150 5.50 -2.00 -5.20
C LEU A 150 6.68 -1.10 -5.62
N TRP A 151 6.55 -0.42 -6.77
CA TRP A 151 7.50 0.57 -7.27
C TRP A 151 7.82 1.65 -6.22
N MET A 152 6.78 2.24 -5.63
CA MET A 152 6.96 3.30 -4.65
C MET A 152 7.57 2.81 -3.34
N GLN A 153 7.19 1.60 -2.90
CA GLN A 153 7.74 0.99 -1.70
C GLN A 153 9.22 0.67 -1.87
N ALA A 154 9.64 0.12 -3.01
CA ALA A 154 11.04 -0.14 -3.34
C ALA A 154 11.91 1.13 -3.20
N HIS A 155 11.53 2.22 -3.88
CA HIS A 155 12.28 3.47 -3.79
C HIS A 155 12.23 4.12 -2.40
N TYR A 156 11.17 3.91 -1.61
CA TYR A 156 11.17 4.32 -0.21
C TYR A 156 12.17 3.49 0.60
N THR A 157 12.16 2.16 0.47
CA THR A 157 13.07 1.25 1.19
C THR A 157 14.54 1.55 0.86
N GLU A 158 14.89 1.81 -0.40
CA GLU A 158 16.24 2.22 -0.77
C GLU A 158 16.67 3.55 -0.13
N GLU A 159 15.82 4.56 -0.21
CA GLU A 159 16.13 5.90 0.31
C GLU A 159 16.08 5.94 1.87
N GLU A 160 15.32 5.04 2.52
CA GLU A 160 15.36 4.79 3.97
C GLU A 160 16.69 4.09 4.36
N ARG A 161 17.10 3.07 3.60
CA ARG A 161 18.38 2.37 3.79
C ARG A 161 19.59 3.30 3.67
N VAL A 162 19.62 4.18 2.66
CA VAL A 162 20.68 5.19 2.47
C VAL A 162 20.73 6.21 3.61
N LYS A 163 19.60 6.52 4.25
CA LYS A 163 19.51 7.53 5.32
C LYS A 163 19.58 6.96 6.74
N GLY A 164 19.51 5.64 6.90
CA GLY A 164 19.44 4.98 8.20
C GLY A 164 18.21 5.36 9.04
N ARG A 165 17.14 5.88 8.43
CA ARG A 165 15.92 6.31 9.15
C ARG A 165 14.66 6.30 8.25
N PRO A 166 13.46 6.10 8.82
CA PRO A 166 12.20 6.20 8.09
C PRO A 166 11.98 7.56 7.40
N LEU A 167 11.35 7.56 6.23
CA LEU A 167 11.08 8.78 5.47
C LEU A 167 9.80 9.48 5.96
N GLY A 168 9.97 10.70 6.47
CA GLY A 168 8.85 11.63 6.65
C GLY A 168 8.19 12.05 5.33
N ALA A 169 6.96 12.57 5.42
CA ALA A 169 6.10 12.89 4.27
C ALA A 169 6.79 13.74 3.17
N VAL A 170 7.57 14.75 3.54
CA VAL A 170 8.32 15.61 2.59
C VAL A 170 9.38 14.82 1.83
N ALA A 171 10.03 13.84 2.47
CA ALA A 171 11.02 13.00 1.82
C ALA A 171 10.34 11.99 0.88
N LYS A 172 9.23 11.36 1.29
CA LYS A 172 8.40 10.52 0.40
C LYS A 172 7.82 11.28 -0.80
N TYR A 173 7.54 12.58 -0.66
CA TYR A 173 7.18 13.44 -1.80
C TYR A 173 8.36 13.66 -2.76
N ARG A 174 9.58 13.88 -2.25
CA ARG A 174 10.78 14.03 -3.10
C ARG A 174 11.09 12.75 -3.88
N VAL A 175 10.95 11.57 -3.26
CA VAL A 175 11.11 10.27 -3.93
C VAL A 175 10.13 10.14 -5.10
N ARG A 176 8.82 10.35 -4.87
CA ARG A 176 7.79 10.35 -5.94
C ARG A 176 8.08 11.32 -7.09
N ARG A 177 8.72 12.46 -6.80
CA ARG A 177 9.12 13.46 -7.81
C ARG A 177 10.42 13.12 -8.54
N LYS A 178 11.29 12.30 -7.95
CA LYS A 178 12.56 11.85 -8.54
C LYS A 178 12.36 10.59 -9.41
N PHE A 179 11.47 9.71 -8.97
CA PHE A 179 11.15 8.45 -9.63
C PHE A 179 9.64 8.41 -9.94
N PRO A 180 9.19 9.08 -11.02
CA PRO A 180 7.80 8.97 -11.48
C PRO A 180 7.48 7.53 -11.88
N LEU A 181 6.19 7.18 -11.88
CA LEU A 181 5.75 5.84 -12.24
C LEU A 181 5.88 5.63 -13.76
N PRO A 182 6.39 4.48 -14.23
CA PRO A 182 6.58 4.22 -15.65
C PRO A 182 5.23 3.99 -16.35
N ARG A 183 5.16 4.36 -17.64
CA ARG A 183 3.93 4.32 -18.48
C ARG A 183 3.33 2.92 -18.63
N THR A 184 4.13 1.89 -18.39
CA THR A 184 3.76 0.47 -18.35
C THR A 184 2.78 0.10 -17.23
N ILE A 185 2.78 0.85 -16.12
CA ILE A 185 1.90 0.64 -14.94
C ILE A 185 1.08 1.89 -14.58
N TRP A 186 0.98 2.85 -15.52
CA TRP A 186 0.30 4.14 -15.32
C TRP A 186 -0.26 4.66 -16.66
N ASP A 187 -1.59 4.82 -16.72
CA ASP A 187 -2.38 5.23 -17.89
C ASP A 187 -1.95 6.55 -18.56
N GLY A 188 -1.59 7.53 -17.76
CA GLY A 188 -0.97 8.77 -18.18
C GLY A 188 -1.54 10.04 -17.59
N GLU A 189 -2.58 9.97 -16.75
CA GLU A 189 -3.25 11.14 -16.20
C GLU A 189 -2.34 11.96 -15.27
N GLU A 190 -1.75 13.04 -15.78
CA GLU A 190 -0.87 13.88 -14.98
C GLU A 190 -1.69 14.80 -14.04
N THR A 191 -1.58 14.55 -12.73
CA THR A 191 -2.11 15.48 -11.73
C THR A 191 -1.28 16.77 -11.73
N SER A 192 -1.77 17.80 -12.42
CA SER A 192 -1.14 19.12 -12.40
C SER A 192 -1.21 19.75 -11.00
N TYR A 193 -0.11 19.62 -10.25
CA TYR A 193 0.05 20.27 -8.93
C TYR A 193 0.23 21.80 -9.03
N CYS A 194 0.34 22.36 -10.23
CA CYS A 194 0.43 23.79 -10.45
C CYS A 194 -0.97 24.40 -10.58
N PHE A 195 -1.20 25.54 -9.92
CA PHE A 195 -2.43 26.31 -10.14
C PHE A 195 -2.55 26.74 -11.61
N LYS A 196 -3.79 27.01 -12.07
CA LYS A 196 -4.06 27.52 -13.43
C LYS A 196 -3.25 28.80 -13.71
N GLU A 197 -2.88 29.04 -14.97
CA GLU A 197 -2.02 30.19 -15.34
C GLU A 197 -2.63 31.52 -14.86
N LYS A 198 -3.94 31.73 -15.05
CA LYS A 198 -4.64 32.93 -14.54
C LYS A 198 -4.41 33.15 -13.04
N SER A 199 -4.59 32.12 -12.22
CA SER A 199 -4.35 32.17 -10.77
C SER A 199 -2.87 32.44 -10.45
N ARG A 200 -1.94 31.85 -11.20
CA ARG A 200 -0.49 32.09 -11.04
C ARG A 200 -0.06 33.49 -11.48
N ALA A 201 -0.70 34.08 -12.49
CA ALA A 201 -0.44 35.44 -12.95
C ALA A 201 -0.84 36.46 -11.86
N ILE A 202 -2.07 36.36 -11.34
CA ILE A 202 -2.59 37.24 -10.27
C ILE A 202 -1.68 37.19 -9.02
N LEU A 203 -1.27 35.99 -8.59
CA LEU A 203 -0.37 35.84 -7.43
C LEU A 203 1.02 36.44 -7.67
N ARG A 204 1.58 36.30 -8.88
CA ARG A 204 2.88 36.87 -9.26
C ARG A 204 2.83 38.40 -9.35
N ASP A 205 1.78 38.93 -9.97
CA ASP A 205 1.53 40.37 -10.09
C ASP A 205 1.44 41.01 -8.69
N TRP A 206 0.57 40.49 -7.83
CA TRP A 206 0.42 40.98 -6.46
C TRP A 206 1.73 40.93 -5.67
N TYR A 207 2.49 39.83 -5.78
CA TYR A 207 3.76 39.68 -5.07
C TYR A 207 4.81 40.70 -5.49
N THR A 208 4.82 41.08 -6.78
CA THR A 208 5.87 41.90 -7.40
C THR A 208 5.53 43.39 -7.37
N HIS A 209 4.25 43.74 -7.56
CA HIS A 209 3.79 45.11 -7.75
C HIS A 209 2.89 45.65 -6.62
N ARG A 210 2.48 44.80 -5.66
CA ARG A 210 1.68 45.22 -4.49
C ARG A 210 2.41 44.95 -3.17
N ASN A 211 2.44 43.70 -2.72
CA ASN A 211 2.86 43.34 -1.37
C ASN A 211 3.25 41.85 -1.25
N ALA A 212 4.49 41.57 -0.84
CA ALA A 212 4.98 40.21 -0.61
C ALA A 212 4.45 39.56 0.70
N TYR A 213 3.79 40.32 1.57
CA TYR A 213 3.25 39.90 2.88
C TYR A 213 1.77 40.31 3.03
N PRO A 214 0.84 39.72 2.26
CA PRO A 214 -0.58 40.07 2.34
C PRO A 214 -1.20 39.71 3.70
N SER A 215 -2.01 40.64 4.23
CA SER A 215 -2.80 40.51 5.45
C SER A 215 -3.91 39.45 5.34
N PRO A 216 -4.57 39.06 6.45
CA PRO A 216 -5.71 38.13 6.41
C PRO A 216 -6.89 38.60 5.54
N ARG A 217 -7.04 39.91 5.30
CA ARG A 217 -8.06 40.48 4.40
C ARG A 217 -7.65 40.32 2.94
N GLU A 218 -6.46 40.79 2.57
CA GLU A 218 -5.91 40.67 1.21
C GLU A 218 -5.81 39.21 0.77
N LYS A 219 -5.53 38.27 1.70
CA LYS A 219 -5.55 36.83 1.41
C LYS A 219 -6.92 36.27 1.06
N ARG A 220 -8.01 36.85 1.59
CA ARG A 220 -9.39 36.49 1.21
C ARG A 220 -9.76 37.06 -0.16
N GLU A 221 -9.43 38.32 -0.41
CA GLU A 221 -9.56 38.95 -1.74
C GLU A 221 -8.79 38.15 -2.82
N LEU A 222 -7.53 37.78 -2.56
CA LEU A 222 -6.74 36.91 -3.44
C LEU A 222 -7.35 35.50 -3.58
N SER A 223 -7.98 34.97 -2.54
CA SER A 223 -8.69 33.68 -2.59
C SER A 223 -9.86 33.74 -3.58
N GLU A 224 -10.69 34.79 -3.46
CA GLU A 224 -11.83 35.08 -4.33
C GLU A 224 -11.37 35.32 -5.80
N LEU A 225 -10.37 36.17 -6.02
CA LEU A 225 -9.86 36.50 -7.36
C LEU A 225 -9.18 35.32 -8.08
N THR A 226 -8.52 34.43 -7.35
CA THR A 226 -7.75 33.31 -7.93
C THR A 226 -8.52 32.00 -8.02
N GLY A 227 -9.65 31.88 -7.32
CA GLY A 227 -10.39 30.63 -7.14
C GLY A 227 -9.65 29.59 -6.28
N LEU A 228 -8.64 30.01 -5.53
CA LEU A 228 -7.86 29.15 -4.62
C LEU A 228 -8.31 29.38 -3.18
N THR A 229 -8.13 28.41 -2.31
CA THR A 229 -8.38 28.59 -0.87
C THR A 229 -7.39 29.56 -0.22
N THR A 230 -7.81 30.29 0.83
CA THR A 230 -6.96 31.17 1.65
C THR A 230 -5.68 30.47 2.17
N THR A 231 -5.76 29.16 2.40
CA THR A 231 -4.63 28.30 2.79
C THR A 231 -3.65 28.06 1.64
N GLN A 232 -4.15 27.79 0.42
CA GLN A 232 -3.32 27.69 -0.79
C GLN A 232 -2.61 29.02 -1.11
N VAL A 233 -3.33 30.15 -1.02
CA VAL A 233 -2.76 31.50 -1.16
C VAL A 233 -1.67 31.74 -0.11
N SER A 234 -1.97 31.50 1.17
CA SER A 234 -1.00 31.65 2.27
C SER A 234 0.25 30.80 2.08
N ASN A 235 0.10 29.55 1.64
CA ASN A 235 1.22 28.67 1.35
C ASN A 235 2.01 29.12 0.12
N TRP A 236 1.37 29.65 -0.92
CA TRP A 236 2.05 30.18 -2.10
C TRP A 236 2.99 31.33 -1.73
N PHE A 237 2.51 32.35 -1.00
CA PHE A 237 3.33 33.49 -0.57
C PHE A 237 4.48 33.06 0.35
N LYS A 238 4.21 32.14 1.29
CA LYS A 238 5.25 31.53 2.16
C LYS A 238 6.34 30.84 1.33
N ASN A 239 5.93 30.03 0.35
CA ASN A 239 6.83 29.26 -0.49
C ASN A 239 7.60 30.14 -1.48
N ARG A 240 7.03 31.26 -1.96
CA ARG A 240 7.72 32.22 -2.82
C ARG A 240 8.86 32.91 -2.05
N ARG A 241 8.59 33.50 -0.89
CA ARG A 241 9.62 34.11 -0.01
C ARG A 241 10.68 33.14 0.50
N GLN A 242 10.41 31.82 0.49
CA GLN A 242 11.42 30.80 0.79
C GLN A 242 12.33 30.54 -0.42
N ARG A 243 11.82 30.58 -1.65
CA ARG A 243 12.63 30.44 -2.86
C ARG A 243 13.55 31.64 -3.05
N ASP A 244 13.04 32.84 -2.85
CA ASP A 244 13.78 34.09 -3.12
C ASP A 244 15.03 34.19 -2.23
N ARG A 245 14.86 33.99 -0.91
CA ARG A 245 15.99 33.86 0.04
C ARG A 245 16.96 32.73 -0.32
N ALA A 246 16.47 31.59 -0.80
CA ALA A 246 17.32 30.48 -1.20
C ALA A 246 18.09 30.74 -2.51
N SER A 247 17.61 31.62 -3.40
CA SER A 247 18.38 32.13 -4.53
C SER A 247 19.44 33.13 -4.08
N GLU A 248 19.09 34.09 -3.21
CA GLU A 248 20.01 35.11 -2.67
C GLU A 248 21.23 34.47 -1.99
N THR A 249 21.00 33.45 -1.15
CA THR A 249 22.11 32.72 -0.48
C THR A 249 23.06 32.07 -1.49
N ARG A 250 22.54 31.50 -2.59
CA ARG A 250 23.37 30.83 -3.62
C ARG A 250 24.16 31.81 -4.48
N THR A 251 23.60 32.98 -4.76
CA THR A 251 24.31 34.03 -5.51
C THR A 251 25.46 34.63 -4.70
N SER A 252 25.30 34.79 -3.38
CA SER A 252 26.37 35.28 -2.51
C SER A 252 27.52 34.29 -2.37
N ASP A 253 27.22 33.00 -2.20
CA ASP A 253 28.25 31.94 -2.05
C ASP A 253 29.13 31.78 -3.31
N ASN A 254 28.58 32.15 -4.47
CA ASN A 254 29.26 32.08 -5.77
C ASN A 254 29.95 33.41 -6.19
N SER A 255 29.94 34.45 -5.35
CA SER A 255 30.68 35.71 -5.56
C SER A 255 31.94 35.85 -4.70
N PHE A 256 32.26 34.84 -3.88
CA PHE A 256 33.46 34.77 -3.03
C PHE A 256 34.37 33.59 -3.43
N ARG A 257 34.32 33.17 -4.70
CA ARG A 257 35.19 32.16 -5.32
C ARG A 257 35.84 32.73 -6.58
#